data_AF-M2RLY8-F1
#
_entry.id   AF-M2RLY8-F1
#
_cell.length_a   1.000
_cell.length_b   1.000
_cell.length_c   1.000
_cell.angle_alpha   90.00
_cell.angle_beta   90.00
_cell.angle_gamma   90.00
#
_symmetry.space_group_name_H-M   'P 1'
#
loop_
_entity.id
_entity.type
_entity.pdbx_description
1 polymer ?
#
loop_
_entity_poly.entity_id
_entity_poly.type
_entity_poly.pdbx_seq_one_letter_code
_entity_poly.pdbx_strand_id
1 'polypeptide(L)'
;MTTHNDERSEELSNVTTVGDGGQERVDGIVPLMSGCNNPPEKDCGDPIEPINVASSDAQTEIESEDLIIETIKAMKIPANELVIYRLFQHFEKEIRDIIQRCNHETSTEKFIWKVFEECYKEAVSASGTLNAHDFVDHLKDSSWIWFLDPDFASQDHAGHYKGERSWVYFWVTILELPSVGPTLFYPQNSSDIDLSSPNTTPPYLFRVFDWKSSGKNDEEVMASSEYASQTQTSVVNDLLDMENLKATRLLSYHIGDKWTRKNDDQDNLVSWTNSLLYAVQYATYRQHRLSLLNTDIKICMVQTSQFPQGQFVRDIELLKKYLPIANNLGGEVKRVFNRRLCKQEFYNGEYFSQGVVNHAGRSCIVSLKQLEDAGIFRLYPELKNPKDSSGYIRNAIRVCDLRREWSEEQTTTEEEISYALNIAQECFEGFDASDIACILLGFRNRKLSDKTKLTINSAPSWANKPVEVGRYWQALDIFKHLQENLGHNVEMRNIYRVTSSGNRIISRLQK
;
A
#
# COMPACT_ATOMS: atom_id res chain seq x y z
N MET A 1 52.42 37.18 22.62
CA MET A 1 52.59 36.51 21.32
C MET A 1 51.20 36.52 20.69
N THR A 2 50.84 37.69 20.16
CA THR A 2 50.75 38.03 18.72
C THR A 2 49.41 37.55 18.15
N THR A 3 48.36 38.38 18.18
CA THR A 3 47.98 39.40 17.15
C THR A 3 47.47 38.71 15.87
N HIS A 4 46.47 39.12 15.09
CA HIS A 4 45.41 40.14 15.07
C HIS A 4 44.65 39.88 13.73
N ASN A 5 43.52 40.55 13.51
CA ASN A 5 42.85 40.88 12.23
C ASN A 5 41.77 39.90 11.75
N ASP A 6 40.47 40.21 11.74
CA ASP A 6 39.67 41.36 11.23
C ASP A 6 39.51 41.48 9.70
N GLU A 7 38.23 41.70 9.35
CA GLU A 7 37.64 42.35 8.17
C GLU A 7 37.56 41.60 6.83
N ARG A 8 36.33 41.31 6.34
CA ARG A 8 35.45 42.15 5.47
C ARG A 8 35.94 42.07 4.01
N SER A 9 35.17 41.61 3.02
CA SER A 9 33.99 42.29 2.45
C SER A 9 33.35 41.42 1.35
N GLU A 10 32.05 41.65 1.16
CA GLU A 10 31.24 41.72 -0.07
C GLU A 10 31.80 41.17 -1.39
N GLU A 11 31.02 40.28 -2.05
CA GLU A 11 30.65 40.52 -3.45
C GLU A 11 29.32 39.85 -3.82
N LEU A 12 28.38 40.71 -4.23
CA LEU A 12 27.10 40.41 -4.87
C LEU A 12 27.31 40.13 -6.37
N SER A 13 26.62 39.13 -6.91
CA SER A 13 26.07 39.17 -8.28
C SER A 13 24.92 38.16 -8.38
N ASN A 14 23.67 38.62 -8.37
CA ASN A 14 22.87 39.04 -9.54
C ASN A 14 22.74 37.96 -10.61
N VAL A 15 21.65 37.18 -10.57
CA VAL A 15 21.03 36.60 -11.76
C VAL A 15 19.52 36.86 -11.71
N THR A 16 19.20 38.05 -12.23
CA THR A 16 18.14 38.38 -13.17
C THR A 16 16.91 37.47 -13.27
N THR A 17 15.82 37.98 -12.72
CA THR A 17 14.44 37.77 -13.17
C THR A 17 14.26 38.21 -14.63
N VAL A 18 13.71 37.35 -15.47
CA VAL A 18 13.04 37.74 -16.72
C VAL A 18 11.64 37.16 -16.69
N GLY A 19 10.65 38.06 -16.64
CA GLY A 19 9.28 37.76 -16.98
C GLY A 19 9.04 38.07 -18.45
N ASP A 20 8.18 37.27 -19.07
CA ASP A 20 7.41 37.56 -20.27
C ASP A 20 6.43 36.36 -20.38
N GLY A 21 5.16 36.46 -20.73
CA GLY A 21 4.35 37.50 -21.33
C GLY A 21 3.07 36.77 -21.72
N GLY A 22 1.91 37.37 -21.46
CA GLY A 22 0.62 36.72 -21.68
C GLY A 22 0.34 36.43 -23.15
N GLN A 23 -0.50 35.42 -23.41
CA GLN A 23 -1.32 35.42 -24.61
C GLN A 23 -2.64 34.67 -24.38
N GLU A 24 -3.70 35.48 -24.29
CA GLU A 24 -5.08 35.08 -24.48
C GLU A 24 -5.25 34.47 -25.87
N ARG A 25 -6.00 33.37 -25.96
CA ARG A 25 -6.81 33.08 -27.15
C ARG A 25 -8.20 32.62 -26.74
N VAL A 26 -9.14 33.40 -27.26
CA VAL A 26 -10.58 33.23 -27.32
C VAL A 26 -10.93 32.36 -28.54
N ASP A 27 -12.18 31.86 -28.57
CA ASP A 27 -12.90 31.13 -29.63
C ASP A 27 -12.85 29.58 -29.54
N GLY A 28 -13.96 28.82 -29.56
CA GLY A 28 -15.35 29.19 -29.86
C GLY A 28 -16.38 28.07 -29.53
N ILE A 29 -17.51 28.53 -29.00
CA ILE A 29 -18.93 28.25 -29.34
C ILE A 29 -19.29 27.00 -30.22
N VAL A 30 -20.02 26.04 -29.61
CA VAL A 30 -21.32 25.37 -30.03
C VAL A 30 -21.27 24.28 -31.15
N PRO A 31 -22.17 23.24 -31.22
CA PRO A 31 -23.52 23.12 -30.62
C PRO A 31 -23.96 21.82 -29.90
N LEU A 32 -25.03 22.03 -29.11
CA LEU A 32 -26.12 21.12 -28.75
C LEU A 32 -26.80 20.42 -29.95
N MET A 33 -27.12 19.13 -29.77
CA MET A 33 -28.22 18.39 -30.43
C MET A 33 -28.79 17.45 -29.34
N SER A 34 -29.94 17.68 -28.71
CA SER A 34 -31.33 17.50 -29.18
C SER A 34 -31.59 16.17 -29.89
N GLY A 35 -32.36 15.29 -29.23
CA GLY A 35 -32.91 14.10 -29.87
C GLY A 35 -33.63 13.14 -28.90
N CYS A 36 -34.75 13.58 -28.32
CA CYS A 36 -35.75 12.66 -27.77
C CYS A 36 -36.35 11.82 -28.90
N ASN A 37 -36.52 10.51 -28.71
CA ASN A 37 -37.54 9.69 -29.37
C ASN A 37 -37.73 8.37 -28.60
N ASN A 38 -38.80 8.30 -27.80
CA ASN A 38 -39.39 7.05 -27.34
C ASN A 38 -40.19 6.41 -28.49
N PRO A 39 -40.22 5.08 -28.59
CA PRO A 39 -41.34 4.36 -29.17
C PRO A 39 -42.10 3.53 -28.11
N PRO A 40 -43.34 3.12 -28.42
CA PRO A 40 -44.40 2.92 -27.44
C PRO A 40 -44.49 1.49 -26.90
N GLU A 41 -45.04 1.41 -25.69
CA GLU A 41 -45.62 0.23 -25.07
C GLU A 41 -46.52 -0.55 -26.03
N LYS A 42 -46.27 -1.85 -26.14
CA LYS A 42 -47.27 -2.82 -26.57
C LYS A 42 -47.28 -3.99 -25.60
N ASP A 43 -48.36 -3.97 -24.83
CA ASP A 43 -48.91 -5.00 -23.98
C ASP A 43 -49.44 -6.15 -24.85
N CYS A 44 -48.94 -7.38 -24.64
CA CYS A 44 -49.53 -8.64 -25.10
C CYS A 44 -49.09 -9.72 -24.11
N GLY A 45 -49.98 -10.04 -23.18
CA GLY A 45 -49.86 -11.22 -22.34
C GLY A 45 -50.17 -12.49 -23.12
N ASP A 46 -49.43 -13.54 -22.81
CA ASP A 46 -49.79 -14.94 -23.05
C ASP A 46 -49.10 -15.84 -21.99
N PRO A 47 -49.64 -17.04 -21.73
CA PRO A 47 -49.64 -17.64 -20.41
C PRO A 47 -48.36 -18.39 -20.03
N ILE A 48 -48.05 -18.32 -18.74
CA ILE A 48 -46.95 -19.00 -18.05
C ILE A 48 -47.14 -20.52 -18.14
N GLU A 49 -46.27 -21.18 -18.93
CA GLU A 49 -45.94 -22.59 -18.70
C GLU A 49 -44.92 -22.69 -17.55
N PRO A 50 -45.00 -23.71 -16.68
CA PRO A 50 -44.07 -23.88 -15.59
C PRO A 50 -42.70 -24.31 -16.12
N ILE A 51 -41.77 -23.36 -16.23
CA ILE A 51 -40.36 -23.65 -16.44
C ILE A 51 -39.86 -24.37 -15.19
N ASN A 52 -39.39 -25.59 -15.38
CA ASN A 52 -38.60 -26.34 -14.41
C ASN A 52 -37.45 -25.45 -13.92
N VAL A 53 -37.56 -24.96 -12.68
CA VAL A 53 -36.44 -24.38 -11.94
C VAL A 53 -35.54 -25.54 -11.52
N ALA A 54 -34.78 -26.04 -12.49
CA ALA A 54 -33.58 -26.82 -12.25
C ALA A 54 -32.40 -25.88 -12.54
N SER A 55 -31.79 -25.40 -11.46
CA SER A 55 -30.36 -25.05 -11.39
C SER A 55 -29.82 -23.96 -12.33
N SER A 56 -30.23 -22.69 -12.15
CA SER A 56 -29.46 -21.56 -12.73
C SER A 56 -28.05 -21.47 -12.13
N ASP A 57 -27.88 -21.95 -10.90
CA ASP A 57 -26.62 -21.85 -10.16
C ASP A 57 -25.56 -22.78 -10.77
N ALA A 58 -25.89 -24.04 -11.07
CA ALA A 58 -24.93 -24.96 -11.71
C ALA A 58 -24.58 -24.57 -13.16
N GLN A 59 -25.50 -23.95 -13.90
CA GLN A 59 -25.23 -23.49 -15.27
C GLN A 59 -24.21 -22.34 -15.28
N THR A 60 -24.35 -21.41 -14.32
CA THR A 60 -23.45 -20.26 -14.16
C THR A 60 -22.07 -20.69 -13.65
N GLU A 61 -22.01 -21.70 -12.77
CA GLU A 61 -20.76 -22.28 -12.28
C GLU A 61 -19.95 -22.96 -13.41
N ILE A 62 -20.60 -23.78 -14.24
CA ILE A 62 -19.95 -24.47 -15.37
C ILE A 62 -19.38 -23.44 -16.38
N GLU A 63 -20.12 -22.36 -16.67
CA GLU A 63 -19.66 -21.30 -17.57
C GLU A 63 -18.45 -20.53 -17.00
N SER A 64 -18.39 -20.34 -15.67
CA SER A 64 -17.29 -19.63 -15.00
C SER A 64 -15.98 -20.42 -14.97
N GLU A 65 -16.06 -21.74 -14.83
CA GLU A 65 -14.92 -22.64 -14.82
C GLU A 65 -14.32 -22.82 -16.21
N ASP A 66 -15.18 -23.06 -17.21
CA ASP A 66 -14.76 -23.15 -18.60
C ASP A 66 -14.06 -21.85 -19.02
N LEU A 67 -14.57 -20.69 -18.58
CA LEU A 67 -13.92 -19.41 -18.83
C LEU A 67 -12.51 -19.31 -18.22
N ILE A 68 -12.30 -19.74 -16.97
CA ILE A 68 -10.99 -19.69 -16.33
C ILE A 68 -10.00 -20.65 -17.01
N ILE A 69 -10.47 -21.86 -17.31
CA ILE A 69 -9.68 -22.89 -17.99
C ILE A 69 -9.32 -22.42 -19.40
N GLU A 70 -10.26 -21.87 -20.17
CA GLU A 70 -10.00 -21.32 -21.49
C GLU A 70 -9.09 -20.09 -21.43
N THR A 71 -9.26 -19.22 -20.43
CA THR A 71 -8.34 -18.09 -20.18
C THR A 71 -6.93 -18.62 -19.99
N ILE A 72 -6.74 -19.70 -19.24
CA ILE A 72 -5.43 -20.29 -18.97
C ILE A 72 -4.85 -21.07 -20.15
N LYS A 73 -5.66 -21.85 -20.86
CA LYS A 73 -5.24 -22.56 -22.09
C LYS A 73 -4.85 -21.60 -23.20
N ALA A 74 -5.51 -20.44 -23.29
CA ALA A 74 -5.16 -19.40 -24.25
C ALA A 74 -3.80 -18.73 -23.93
N MET A 75 -3.24 -18.97 -22.73
CA MET A 75 -1.95 -18.42 -22.32
C MET A 75 -0.80 -19.22 -22.95
N LYS A 76 0.12 -18.51 -23.63
CA LYS A 76 1.42 -19.07 -24.02
C LYS A 76 2.39 -19.07 -22.84
N ILE A 77 2.03 -19.76 -21.74
CA ILE A 77 2.95 -19.93 -20.62
C ILE A 77 4.05 -20.91 -21.08
N PRO A 78 5.34 -20.66 -20.81
CA PRO A 78 6.43 -21.59 -21.14
C PRO A 78 6.36 -22.93 -20.35
N ALA A 79 5.41 -23.07 -19.41
CA ALA A 79 5.10 -24.33 -18.76
C ALA A 79 4.40 -25.24 -19.77
N ASN A 80 4.88 -26.49 -19.88
CA ASN A 80 4.26 -27.53 -20.70
C ASN A 80 2.73 -27.54 -20.46
N GLU A 81 1.92 -27.35 -21.50
CA GLU A 81 0.43 -27.33 -21.44
C GLU A 81 -0.13 -28.51 -20.61
N LEU A 82 0.60 -29.63 -20.61
CA LEU A 82 0.30 -30.83 -19.82
C LEU A 82 0.35 -30.59 -18.30
N VAL A 83 1.29 -29.80 -17.79
CA VAL A 83 1.45 -29.52 -16.34
C VAL A 83 0.31 -28.66 -15.84
N ILE A 84 -0.10 -27.66 -16.62
CA ILE A 84 -1.25 -26.81 -16.34
C ILE A 84 -2.51 -27.66 -16.26
N TYR A 85 -2.75 -28.50 -17.28
CA TYR A 85 -3.90 -29.41 -17.29
C TYR A 85 -3.93 -30.33 -16.05
N ARG A 86 -2.78 -30.88 -15.64
CA ARG A 86 -2.68 -31.74 -14.46
C ARG A 86 -2.91 -31.00 -13.14
N LEU A 87 -2.45 -29.75 -13.05
CA LEU A 87 -2.71 -28.89 -11.92
C LEU A 87 -4.22 -28.70 -11.72
N PHE A 88 -4.94 -28.36 -12.80
CA PHE A 88 -6.40 -28.21 -12.76
C PHE A 88 -7.09 -29.51 -12.38
N GLN A 89 -6.63 -30.65 -12.88
CA GLN A 89 -7.20 -31.95 -12.49
C GLN A 89 -6.95 -32.30 -11.02
N HIS A 90 -5.76 -31.97 -10.50
CA HIS A 90 -5.40 -32.30 -9.13
C HIS A 90 -6.15 -31.45 -8.12
N PHE A 91 -6.25 -30.14 -8.37
CA PHE A 91 -6.91 -29.17 -7.48
C PHE A 91 -8.30 -28.78 -7.97
N GLU A 92 -8.97 -29.64 -8.73
CA GLU A 92 -10.24 -29.30 -9.37
C GLU A 92 -11.26 -28.81 -8.35
N LYS A 93 -11.41 -29.55 -7.24
CA LYS A 93 -12.37 -29.23 -6.20
C LYS A 93 -12.00 -27.93 -5.49
N GLU A 94 -10.74 -27.77 -5.11
CA GLU A 94 -10.24 -26.61 -4.39
C GLU A 94 -10.38 -25.33 -5.21
N ILE A 95 -10.08 -25.40 -6.52
CA ILE A 95 -10.25 -24.29 -7.45
C ILE A 95 -11.74 -23.95 -7.63
N ARG A 96 -12.63 -24.95 -7.72
CA ARG A 96 -14.09 -24.72 -7.76
C ARG A 96 -14.58 -24.01 -6.50
N ASP A 97 -14.12 -24.45 -5.33
CA ASP A 97 -14.46 -23.81 -4.05
C ASP A 97 -13.96 -22.34 -4.02
N ILE A 98 -12.80 -22.04 -4.60
CA ILE A 98 -12.30 -20.64 -4.75
C ILE A 98 -13.18 -19.83 -5.72
N ILE A 99 -13.53 -20.41 -6.87
CA ILE A 99 -14.39 -19.79 -7.88
C ILE A 99 -15.73 -19.38 -7.26
N GLN A 100 -16.37 -20.30 -6.53
CA GLN A 100 -17.64 -20.04 -5.83
C GLN A 100 -17.52 -18.90 -4.81
N ARG A 101 -16.41 -18.85 -4.04
CA ARG A 101 -16.14 -17.74 -3.10
C ARG A 101 -15.99 -16.38 -3.80
N CYS A 102 -15.60 -16.35 -5.07
CA CYS A 102 -15.36 -15.12 -5.84
C CYS A 102 -16.57 -14.66 -6.67
N ASN A 103 -17.69 -15.40 -6.68
CA ASN A 103 -18.84 -15.18 -7.58
C ASN A 103 -19.69 -13.93 -7.28
N HIS A 104 -19.14 -12.94 -6.56
CA HIS A 104 -19.80 -11.67 -6.26
C HIS A 104 -19.33 -10.52 -7.16
N GLU A 105 -18.35 -10.76 -8.03
CA GLU A 105 -17.77 -9.75 -8.92
C GLU A 105 -18.64 -9.51 -10.16
N THR A 106 -18.87 -8.23 -10.48
CA THR A 106 -19.81 -7.81 -11.55
C THR A 106 -19.18 -7.74 -12.94
N SER A 107 -17.85 -7.70 -13.03
CA SER A 107 -17.10 -7.68 -14.29
C SER A 107 -16.34 -8.99 -14.46
N THR A 108 -16.42 -9.56 -15.65
CA THR A 108 -15.68 -10.78 -16.03
C THR A 108 -14.17 -10.64 -15.80
N GLU A 109 -13.58 -9.49 -16.16
CA GLU A 109 -12.16 -9.23 -15.89
C GLU A 109 -11.89 -9.14 -14.39
N LYS A 110 -12.79 -8.51 -13.62
CA LYS A 110 -12.65 -8.39 -12.17
C LYS A 110 -12.72 -9.74 -11.47
N PHE A 111 -13.65 -10.57 -11.90
CA PHE A 111 -13.84 -11.94 -11.45
C PHE A 111 -12.60 -12.80 -11.69
N ILE A 112 -12.06 -12.82 -12.92
CA ILE A 112 -10.91 -13.65 -13.28
C ILE A 112 -9.69 -13.30 -12.43
N TRP A 113 -9.31 -12.02 -12.32
CA TRP A 113 -8.14 -11.66 -11.52
C TRP A 113 -8.36 -11.97 -10.04
N LYS A 114 -9.59 -11.83 -9.54
CA LYS A 114 -9.90 -12.10 -8.13
C LYS A 114 -9.75 -13.59 -7.81
N VAL A 115 -10.21 -14.46 -8.71
CA VAL A 115 -9.99 -15.91 -8.58
C VAL A 115 -8.49 -16.23 -8.58
N PHE A 116 -7.73 -15.66 -9.51
CA PHE A 116 -6.27 -15.87 -9.51
C PHE A 116 -5.59 -15.36 -8.25
N GLU A 117 -6.03 -14.22 -7.70
CA GLU A 117 -5.50 -13.67 -6.44
C GLU A 117 -5.74 -14.62 -5.27
N GLU A 118 -6.95 -15.18 -5.16
CA GLU A 118 -7.25 -16.14 -4.11
C GLU A 118 -6.52 -17.47 -4.32
N CYS A 119 -6.39 -17.97 -5.55
CA CYS A 119 -5.56 -19.14 -5.85
C CYS A 119 -4.09 -18.91 -5.44
N TYR A 120 -3.52 -17.75 -5.76
CA TYR A 120 -2.16 -17.41 -5.33
C TYR A 120 -2.03 -17.39 -3.80
N LYS A 121 -2.98 -16.75 -3.08
CA LYS A 121 -2.96 -16.71 -1.61
C LYS A 121 -3.01 -18.11 -0.99
N GLU A 122 -3.86 -18.99 -1.52
CA GLU A 122 -3.94 -20.39 -1.12
C GLU A 122 -2.64 -21.15 -1.46
N ALA A 123 -2.00 -20.83 -2.59
CA ALA A 123 -0.78 -21.49 -3.03
C ALA A 123 0.47 -21.13 -2.21
N VAL A 124 0.56 -19.89 -1.71
CA VAL A 124 1.71 -19.42 -0.91
C VAL A 124 1.52 -19.60 0.59
N SER A 125 0.28 -19.81 1.05
CA SER A 125 -0.03 -20.02 2.46
C SER A 125 0.40 -21.40 2.93
N ALA A 126 1.11 -21.47 4.06
CA ALA A 126 1.47 -22.74 4.70
C ALA A 126 0.25 -23.59 5.12
N SER A 127 -0.91 -22.96 5.23
CA SER A 127 -2.21 -23.59 5.56
C SER A 127 -3.19 -23.61 4.38
N GLY A 128 -2.75 -23.16 3.21
CA GLY A 128 -3.61 -23.07 2.04
C GLY A 128 -3.83 -24.42 1.37
N THR A 129 -4.94 -24.50 0.66
CA THR A 129 -5.42 -25.73 0.01
C THR A 129 -4.72 -26.07 -1.29
N LEU A 130 -4.07 -25.07 -1.93
CA LEU A 130 -3.30 -25.24 -3.17
C LEU A 130 -1.80 -25.44 -2.88
N ASN A 131 -1.46 -26.26 -1.89
CA ASN A 131 -0.08 -26.43 -1.43
C ASN A 131 0.78 -27.19 -2.45
N ALA A 132 1.97 -26.66 -2.73
CA ALA A 132 2.96 -27.28 -3.63
C ALA A 132 3.30 -28.73 -3.23
N HIS A 133 3.37 -29.04 -1.94
CA HIS A 133 3.74 -30.37 -1.44
C HIS A 133 2.73 -31.43 -1.87
N ASP A 134 1.44 -31.14 -1.74
CA ASP A 134 0.38 -32.07 -2.10
C ASP A 134 0.42 -32.41 -3.60
N PHE A 135 0.66 -31.39 -4.43
CA PHE A 135 0.84 -31.57 -5.86
C PHE A 135 2.11 -32.35 -6.21
N VAL A 136 3.23 -32.00 -5.57
CA VAL A 136 4.53 -32.67 -5.77
C VAL A 136 4.45 -34.14 -5.37
N ASP A 137 3.82 -34.47 -4.25
CA ASP A 137 3.68 -35.84 -3.78
C ASP A 137 2.76 -36.66 -4.71
N HIS A 138 1.66 -36.07 -5.18
CA HIS A 138 0.84 -36.67 -6.23
C HIS A 138 1.62 -36.96 -7.51
N LEU A 139 2.53 -36.06 -7.90
CA LEU A 139 3.37 -36.23 -9.08
C LEU A 139 4.49 -37.26 -8.87
N LYS A 140 5.04 -37.40 -7.66
CA LYS A 140 6.06 -38.43 -7.32
C LYS A 140 5.51 -39.84 -7.45
N ASP A 141 4.26 -40.05 -7.05
CA ASP A 141 3.57 -41.34 -7.17
C ASP A 141 3.21 -41.69 -8.63
N SER A 142 3.40 -40.73 -9.52
CA SER A 142 3.13 -40.84 -10.94
C SER A 142 4.45 -40.95 -11.72
N SER A 143 4.47 -41.68 -12.85
CA SER A 143 5.65 -41.77 -13.73
C SER A 143 6.03 -40.44 -14.41
N TRP A 144 5.41 -39.33 -14.00
CA TRP A 144 5.46 -38.03 -14.66
C TRP A 144 6.48 -37.05 -14.07
N ILE A 145 7.09 -37.35 -12.92
CA ILE A 145 8.12 -36.50 -12.31
C ILE A 145 9.29 -36.19 -13.25
N TRP A 146 9.54 -37.07 -14.23
CA TRP A 146 10.56 -36.91 -15.27
C TRP A 146 10.23 -35.88 -16.36
N PHE A 147 8.97 -35.42 -16.45
CA PHE A 147 8.52 -34.40 -17.40
C PHE A 147 8.44 -33.01 -16.79
N LEU A 148 8.53 -32.91 -15.46
CA LEU A 148 8.76 -31.65 -14.77
C LEU A 148 10.24 -31.28 -14.94
N ASP A 149 10.54 -29.99 -14.83
CA ASP A 149 11.92 -29.52 -14.78
C ASP A 149 12.71 -30.41 -13.77
N PRO A 150 13.85 -31.01 -14.15
CA PRO A 150 14.69 -31.79 -13.24
C PRO A 150 15.01 -31.03 -11.94
N ASP A 151 14.98 -29.70 -12.00
CA ASP A 151 15.14 -28.84 -10.84
C ASP A 151 13.98 -28.92 -9.84
N PHE A 152 12.76 -29.25 -10.25
CA PHE A 152 11.54 -29.28 -9.42
C PHE A 152 11.65 -30.24 -8.22
N ALA A 153 12.37 -31.36 -8.38
CA ALA A 153 12.65 -32.34 -7.32
C ALA A 153 13.97 -32.06 -6.57
N SER A 154 14.76 -31.09 -7.02
CA SER A 154 16.04 -30.73 -6.40
C SER A 154 15.85 -29.70 -5.30
N GLN A 155 16.69 -29.76 -4.28
CA GLN A 155 16.76 -28.75 -3.22
C GLN A 155 17.81 -27.68 -3.58
N ASP A 156 17.52 -26.43 -3.24
CA ASP A 156 18.52 -25.37 -3.30
C ASP A 156 19.53 -25.47 -2.14
N HIS A 157 20.51 -24.57 -2.10
CA HIS A 157 21.56 -24.56 -1.07
C HIS A 157 21.03 -24.27 0.35
N ALA A 158 19.77 -23.82 0.48
CA ALA A 158 19.09 -23.59 1.74
C ALA A 158 18.13 -24.74 2.11
N GLY A 159 18.04 -25.80 1.30
CA GLY A 159 17.20 -26.97 1.56
C GLY A 159 15.74 -26.81 1.11
N HIS A 160 15.40 -25.72 0.41
CA HIS A 160 14.07 -25.53 -0.15
C HIS A 160 13.94 -26.29 -1.46
N TYR A 161 12.81 -26.99 -1.67
CA TYR A 161 12.55 -27.61 -2.96
C TYR A 161 12.40 -26.53 -4.02
N LYS A 162 13.20 -26.57 -5.10
CA LYS A 162 13.03 -25.60 -6.21
C LYS A 162 11.65 -25.73 -6.86
N GLY A 163 10.97 -26.86 -6.68
CA GLY A 163 9.57 -27.05 -7.05
C GLY A 163 8.59 -26.11 -6.34
N GLU A 164 8.83 -25.77 -5.07
CA GLU A 164 8.02 -24.77 -4.35
C GLU A 164 8.18 -23.38 -4.96
N ARG A 165 9.41 -22.98 -5.30
CA ARG A 165 9.63 -21.70 -6.00
C ARG A 165 8.97 -21.68 -7.37
N SER A 166 9.09 -22.78 -8.11
CA SER A 166 8.46 -22.92 -9.42
C SER A 166 6.93 -22.89 -9.32
N TRP A 167 6.36 -23.45 -8.24
CA TRP A 167 4.93 -23.40 -7.93
C TRP A 167 4.44 -21.98 -7.65
N VAL A 168 5.13 -21.24 -6.78
CA VAL A 168 4.78 -19.85 -6.51
C VAL A 168 4.96 -18.99 -7.76
N TYR A 169 6.05 -19.18 -8.51
CA TYR A 169 6.31 -18.46 -9.75
C TYR A 169 5.23 -18.68 -10.81
N PHE A 170 4.69 -19.90 -10.92
CA PHE A 170 3.56 -20.19 -11.79
C PHE A 170 2.34 -19.31 -11.46
N TRP A 171 1.98 -19.21 -10.18
CA TRP A 171 0.84 -18.38 -9.75
C TRP A 171 1.12 -16.88 -9.87
N VAL A 172 2.34 -16.42 -9.62
CA VAL A 172 2.74 -15.03 -9.90
C VAL A 172 2.58 -14.71 -11.37
N THR A 173 3.08 -15.60 -12.25
CA THR A 173 2.92 -15.45 -13.70
C THR A 173 1.43 -15.33 -14.05
N ILE A 174 0.57 -16.18 -13.50
CA ILE A 174 -0.89 -16.10 -13.74
C ILE A 174 -1.49 -14.77 -13.27
N LEU A 175 -1.07 -14.25 -12.11
CA LEU A 175 -1.56 -12.97 -11.58
C LEU A 175 -1.19 -11.77 -12.43
N GLU A 176 -0.06 -11.84 -13.11
CA GLU A 176 0.47 -10.76 -13.94
C GLU A 176 -0.13 -10.74 -15.35
N LEU A 177 -0.90 -11.76 -15.73
CA LEU A 177 -1.47 -11.91 -17.09
C LEU A 177 -2.70 -11.04 -17.38
N PRO A 178 -3.67 -10.84 -16.46
CA PRO A 178 -4.74 -9.90 -16.71
C PRO A 178 -4.13 -8.51 -16.86
N SER A 179 -4.56 -7.72 -17.87
CA SER A 179 -4.22 -6.29 -17.99
C SER A 179 -4.67 -5.43 -16.81
N VAL A 180 -5.30 -6.05 -15.81
CA VAL A 180 -5.91 -5.50 -14.60
C VAL A 180 -5.31 -6.10 -13.33
N GLY A 181 -4.47 -7.14 -13.42
CA GLY A 181 -3.87 -7.83 -12.28
C GLY A 181 -2.73 -7.02 -11.64
N PRO A 182 -2.43 -7.24 -10.35
CA PRO A 182 -1.32 -6.55 -9.70
C PRO A 182 0.02 -7.05 -10.23
N THR A 183 0.99 -6.13 -10.35
CA THR A 183 2.39 -6.51 -10.53
C THR A 183 3.00 -6.72 -9.14
N LEU A 184 3.49 -7.93 -8.86
CA LEU A 184 4.09 -8.28 -7.59
C LEU A 184 5.60 -8.03 -7.63
N PHE A 185 6.20 -7.74 -6.49
CA PHE A 185 7.64 -7.88 -6.31
C PHE A 185 7.92 -9.37 -6.09
N TYR A 186 8.53 -10.05 -7.06
CA TYR A 186 8.83 -11.47 -6.96
C TYR A 186 10.14 -11.82 -7.69
N PRO A 187 11.27 -11.91 -6.98
CA PRO A 187 12.55 -12.12 -7.64
C PRO A 187 12.66 -13.56 -8.19
N GLN A 188 12.68 -13.73 -9.51
CA GLN A 188 12.89 -15.03 -10.16
C GLN A 188 14.27 -15.63 -9.83
N ASN A 189 15.29 -14.77 -9.68
CA ASN A 189 16.70 -15.18 -9.64
C ASN A 189 17.47 -14.67 -8.42
N SER A 190 16.82 -14.04 -7.43
CA SER A 190 17.50 -13.34 -6.34
C SER A 190 16.86 -13.65 -4.98
N SER A 191 17.63 -14.22 -4.06
CA SER A 191 17.25 -14.41 -2.67
C SER A 191 17.58 -13.19 -1.79
N ASP A 192 17.91 -12.04 -2.40
CA ASP A 192 18.47 -10.89 -1.67
C ASP A 192 17.43 -10.14 -0.83
N ILE A 193 16.15 -10.29 -1.15
CA ILE A 193 15.04 -9.72 -0.39
C ILE A 193 14.10 -10.87 0.00
N ASP A 194 14.03 -11.13 1.30
CA ASP A 194 13.04 -12.05 1.85
C ASP A 194 11.66 -11.37 1.84
N LEU A 195 10.92 -11.60 0.77
CA LEU A 195 9.51 -11.20 0.65
C LEU A 195 8.57 -12.26 1.23
N SER A 196 9.10 -13.42 1.62
CA SER A 196 8.33 -14.58 2.10
C SER A 196 7.84 -14.43 3.55
N SER A 197 8.46 -13.53 4.32
CA SER A 197 8.09 -13.31 5.71
C SER A 197 6.85 -12.38 5.85
N PRO A 198 5.77 -12.83 6.53
CA PRO A 198 4.59 -12.00 6.79
C PRO A 198 4.89 -10.82 7.73
N ASN A 199 6.05 -10.82 8.39
CA ASN A 199 6.50 -9.75 9.28
C ASN A 199 7.24 -8.61 8.56
N THR A 200 7.22 -8.58 7.22
CA THR A 200 7.88 -7.52 6.43
C THR A 200 7.00 -6.31 6.16
N THR A 201 5.67 -6.49 6.19
CA THR A 201 4.71 -5.44 5.83
C THR A 201 3.84 -5.08 7.03
N PRO A 202 3.65 -3.77 7.33
CA PRO A 202 2.78 -3.33 8.42
C PRO A 202 1.32 -3.63 8.08
N PRO A 203 0.42 -3.79 9.07
CA PRO A 203 -0.99 -4.10 8.83
C PRO A 203 -1.71 -3.05 7.99
N TYR A 204 -1.23 -1.80 8.04
CA TYR A 204 -1.85 -0.66 7.39
C TYR A 204 -0.84 0.17 6.60
N LEU A 205 -1.25 0.60 5.41
CA LEU A 205 -0.53 1.56 4.58
C LEU A 205 -1.47 2.69 4.13
N PHE A 206 -0.87 3.85 3.90
CA PHE A 206 -1.56 5.09 3.55
C PHE A 206 -0.96 5.72 2.30
N ARG A 207 -1.80 6.33 1.46
CA ARG A 207 -1.38 7.12 0.31
C ARG A 207 -2.21 8.38 0.22
N VAL A 208 -1.54 9.53 0.12
CA VAL A 208 -2.20 10.81 -0.13
C VAL A 208 -2.25 11.05 -1.63
N PHE A 209 -3.41 11.45 -2.14
CA PHE A 209 -3.58 11.78 -3.55
C PHE A 209 -4.56 12.93 -3.79
N ASP A 210 -4.43 13.55 -4.96
CA ASP A 210 -5.36 14.51 -5.53
C ASP A 210 -5.16 14.51 -7.06
N TRP A 211 -5.87 15.37 -7.78
CA TRP A 211 -5.80 15.44 -9.24
C TRP A 211 -4.41 15.81 -9.80
N LYS A 212 -3.49 16.35 -8.98
CA LYS A 212 -2.08 16.62 -9.36
C LYS A 212 -1.14 15.46 -9.04
N SER A 213 -1.63 14.36 -8.47
CA SER A 213 -0.83 13.15 -8.24
C SER A 213 -0.49 12.46 -9.55
N SER A 214 0.74 11.95 -9.68
CA SER A 214 1.16 11.04 -10.74
C SER A 214 0.33 9.73 -10.74
N GLY A 215 0.17 9.14 -11.92
CA GLY A 215 -0.58 7.89 -12.13
C GLY A 215 -2.10 8.04 -12.03
N LYS A 216 -2.80 6.90 -12.04
CA LYS A 216 -4.26 6.84 -11.84
C LYS A 216 -4.54 6.63 -10.36
N ASN A 217 -5.35 7.49 -9.76
CA ASN A 217 -5.67 7.43 -8.33
C ASN A 217 -7.17 7.73 -8.15
N ASP A 218 -7.99 6.71 -7.89
CA ASP A 218 -9.43 6.86 -7.73
C ASP A 218 -9.99 5.95 -6.62
N GLU A 219 -11.32 5.77 -6.59
CA GLU A 219 -12.02 4.97 -5.59
C GLU A 219 -11.79 3.47 -5.71
N GLU A 220 -11.29 2.99 -6.86
CA GLU A 220 -11.12 1.56 -7.13
C GLU A 220 -9.65 1.15 -7.23
N VAL A 221 -8.80 2.02 -7.78
CA VAL A 221 -7.41 1.70 -8.11
C VAL A 221 -6.40 2.79 -7.75
N MET A 222 -5.21 2.33 -7.35
CA MET A 222 -3.99 3.13 -7.32
C MET A 222 -3.01 2.55 -8.33
N ALA A 223 -2.72 3.28 -9.39
CA ALA A 223 -1.85 2.82 -10.46
C ALA A 223 -0.71 3.79 -10.73
N SER A 224 0.41 3.22 -11.18
CA SER A 224 1.62 3.94 -11.56
C SER A 224 1.40 4.81 -12.80
N SER A 225 2.35 5.71 -13.08
CA SER A 225 2.28 6.56 -14.28
C SER A 225 2.46 5.74 -15.55
N GLU A 226 3.30 4.70 -15.53
CA GLU A 226 3.44 3.75 -16.65
C GLU A 226 2.13 3.00 -16.95
N TYR A 227 1.42 2.54 -15.91
CA TYR A 227 0.14 1.90 -16.10
C TYR A 227 -0.89 2.88 -16.69
N ALA A 228 -0.92 4.11 -16.16
CA ALA A 228 -1.88 5.13 -16.57
C ALA A 228 -1.67 5.65 -18.01
N SER A 229 -0.42 5.66 -18.51
CA SER A 229 -0.11 6.13 -19.86
C SER A 229 -0.54 5.17 -20.97
N GLN A 230 -0.98 3.94 -20.64
CA GLN A 230 -1.35 2.89 -21.60
C GLN A 230 -0.26 2.59 -22.64
N THR A 231 0.99 2.98 -22.38
CA THR A 231 2.17 2.73 -23.21
C THR A 231 2.65 1.28 -23.03
N GLN A 232 1.72 0.32 -22.95
CA GLN A 232 1.99 -1.09 -22.69
C GLN A 232 2.81 -1.70 -23.84
N THR A 233 4.14 -1.58 -23.74
CA THR A 233 5.06 -2.44 -24.48
C THR A 233 5.17 -3.77 -23.74
N SER A 234 4.09 -4.56 -23.71
CA SER A 234 3.94 -6.01 -23.43
C SER A 234 4.88 -6.75 -22.45
N VAL A 235 5.67 -6.09 -21.61
CA VAL A 235 6.64 -6.73 -20.72
C VAL A 235 6.34 -6.25 -19.31
N VAL A 236 5.82 -7.19 -18.52
CA VAL A 236 5.72 -7.11 -17.07
C VAL A 236 7.07 -6.62 -16.53
N ASN A 237 7.06 -5.47 -15.86
CA ASN A 237 8.26 -4.76 -15.43
C ASN A 237 8.49 -4.94 -13.93
N ASP A 238 8.49 -6.18 -13.37
CA ASP A 238 8.90 -6.33 -11.97
C ASP A 238 10.33 -5.76 -11.79
N LEU A 239 10.44 -4.75 -10.92
CA LEU A 239 11.68 -4.10 -10.56
C LEU A 239 12.76 -5.11 -10.14
N LEU A 240 12.38 -6.22 -9.50
CA LEU A 240 13.33 -7.22 -9.02
C LEU A 240 13.86 -8.16 -10.10
N ASP A 241 13.11 -8.34 -11.18
CA ASP A 241 13.51 -9.13 -12.37
C ASP A 241 14.14 -8.26 -13.46
N MET A 242 14.02 -6.94 -13.34
CA MET A 242 14.62 -5.98 -14.24
C MET A 242 16.16 -5.95 -14.13
N GLU A 243 16.86 -5.63 -15.23
CA GLU A 243 18.31 -5.39 -15.23
C GLU A 243 18.70 -4.40 -14.12
N ASN A 244 19.66 -4.77 -13.27
CA ASN A 244 20.09 -4.00 -12.09
C ASN A 244 20.35 -2.51 -12.39
N LEU A 245 20.96 -2.20 -13.52
CA LEU A 245 21.23 -0.82 -13.93
C LEU A 245 19.93 -0.04 -14.21
N LYS A 246 18.98 -0.66 -14.92
CA LYS A 246 17.67 -0.08 -15.24
C LYS A 246 16.84 0.09 -13.97
N ALA A 247 16.78 -0.94 -13.11
CA ALA A 247 16.08 -0.90 -11.82
C ALA A 247 16.63 0.20 -10.89
N THR A 248 17.96 0.34 -10.80
CA THR A 248 18.61 1.39 -9.99
C THR A 248 18.23 2.80 -10.47
N ARG A 249 18.18 3.01 -11.80
CA ARG A 249 17.79 4.30 -12.38
C ARG A 249 16.31 4.59 -12.18
N LEU A 250 15.44 3.60 -12.35
CA LEU A 250 14.00 3.72 -12.09
C LEU A 250 13.76 4.08 -10.63
N LEU A 251 14.39 3.37 -9.69
CA LEU A 251 14.26 3.67 -8.26
C LEU A 251 14.79 5.07 -7.90
N SER A 252 15.95 5.46 -8.45
CA SER A 252 16.49 6.82 -8.27
C SER A 252 15.57 7.90 -8.83
N TYR A 253 14.92 7.61 -9.95
CA TYR A 253 13.95 8.51 -10.58
C TYR A 253 12.70 8.65 -9.70
N HIS A 254 12.13 7.52 -9.26
CA HIS A 254 10.90 7.45 -8.47
C HIS A 254 11.02 8.17 -7.11
N ILE A 255 12.15 8.06 -6.43
CA ILE A 255 12.37 8.72 -5.12
C ILE A 255 13.03 10.11 -5.26
N GLY A 256 13.46 10.46 -6.47
CA GLY A 256 14.08 11.73 -6.81
C GLY A 256 13.07 12.88 -6.88
N ASP A 257 13.58 14.08 -7.19
CA ASP A 257 12.74 15.28 -7.25
C ASP A 257 11.70 15.18 -8.37
N LYS A 258 10.42 15.28 -8.02
CA LYS A 258 9.29 15.18 -8.96
C LYS A 258 9.23 16.34 -9.95
N TRP A 259 9.80 17.50 -9.62
CA TRP A 259 9.65 18.72 -10.40
C TRP A 259 10.56 18.82 -11.63
N THR A 260 11.57 17.95 -11.73
CA THR A 260 12.51 17.91 -12.87
C THR A 260 12.25 16.73 -13.81
N ARG A 261 11.15 16.00 -13.61
CA ARG A 261 10.83 14.77 -14.32
C ARG A 261 10.39 15.03 -15.76
N LYS A 262 11.12 14.45 -16.70
CA LYS A 262 10.69 14.23 -18.09
C LYS A 262 10.48 12.71 -18.21
N ASN A 263 9.39 12.28 -18.86
CA ASN A 263 9.03 10.86 -19.08
C ASN A 263 8.55 10.12 -17.81
N ASP A 264 7.45 10.58 -17.21
CA ASP A 264 6.80 9.89 -16.07
C ASP A 264 6.13 8.58 -16.49
N ASP A 265 5.94 8.36 -17.78
CA ASP A 265 5.31 7.19 -18.41
C ASP A 265 6.12 5.88 -18.27
N GLN A 266 7.30 5.91 -17.64
CA GLN A 266 8.11 4.71 -17.36
C GLN A 266 8.24 4.40 -15.86
N ASP A 267 7.60 5.18 -14.99
CA ASP A 267 7.59 4.92 -13.55
C ASP A 267 6.50 3.91 -13.23
N ASN A 268 6.92 2.67 -12.96
CA ASN A 268 6.03 1.58 -12.60
C ASN A 268 5.62 1.58 -11.12
N LEU A 269 6.19 2.47 -10.30
CA LEU A 269 6.07 2.42 -8.85
C LEU A 269 4.99 3.37 -8.31
N VAL A 270 4.36 2.95 -7.22
CA VAL A 270 3.37 3.72 -6.47
C VAL A 270 3.82 3.79 -5.01
N SER A 271 4.07 5.00 -4.51
CA SER A 271 4.49 5.21 -3.11
C SER A 271 3.34 5.15 -2.11
N TRP A 272 3.59 4.47 -1.00
CA TRP A 272 2.75 4.33 0.18
C TRP A 272 3.58 4.69 1.43
N THR A 273 2.93 4.98 2.54
CA THR A 273 3.57 5.18 3.85
C THR A 273 2.89 4.36 4.92
N ASN A 274 3.63 3.86 5.90
CA ASN A 274 3.04 3.24 7.11
C ASN A 274 2.78 4.24 8.25
N SER A 275 3.00 5.54 8.00
CA SER A 275 2.82 6.62 8.95
C SER A 275 1.61 7.48 8.57
N LEU A 276 0.50 7.31 9.29
CA LEU A 276 -0.66 8.20 9.14
C LEU A 276 -0.30 9.65 9.51
N LEU A 277 0.61 9.86 10.47
CA LEU A 277 1.15 11.19 10.79
C LEU A 277 1.75 11.85 9.54
N TYR A 278 2.62 11.12 8.84
CA TYR A 278 3.22 11.62 7.61
C TYR A 278 2.16 11.89 6.54
N ALA A 279 1.17 11.00 6.38
CA ALA A 279 0.10 11.17 5.40
C ALA A 279 -0.76 12.42 5.69
N VAL A 280 -1.21 12.63 6.93
CA VAL A 280 -2.00 13.81 7.30
C VAL A 280 -1.19 15.08 7.13
N GLN A 281 0.07 15.11 7.58
CA GLN A 281 0.92 16.29 7.40
C GLN A 281 1.23 16.55 5.93
N TYR A 282 1.39 15.51 5.11
CA TYR A 282 1.59 15.63 3.67
C TYR A 282 0.33 16.19 2.99
N ALA A 283 -0.88 15.79 3.43
CA ALA A 283 -2.12 16.39 2.96
C ALA A 283 -2.17 17.91 3.26
N THR A 284 -1.90 18.32 4.50
CA THR A 284 -1.78 19.76 4.86
C THR A 284 -0.72 20.47 4.01
N TYR A 285 0.43 19.84 3.82
CA TYR A 285 1.49 20.38 2.97
C TYR A 285 1.02 20.62 1.52
N ARG A 286 0.29 19.67 0.93
CA ARG A 286 -0.22 19.79 -0.44
C ARG A 286 -1.26 20.90 -0.54
N GLN A 287 -2.16 21.00 0.43
CA GLN A 287 -3.12 22.11 0.52
C GLN A 287 -2.40 23.46 0.42
N HIS A 288 -1.38 23.67 1.24
CA HIS A 288 -0.67 24.95 1.27
C HIS A 288 0.29 25.18 0.10
N ARG A 289 1.00 24.15 -0.37
CA ARG A 289 1.97 24.28 -1.46
C ARG A 289 1.30 24.38 -2.83
N LEU A 290 0.19 23.67 -3.02
CA LEU A 290 -0.49 23.54 -4.31
C LEU A 290 -1.79 24.34 -4.40
N SER A 291 -2.16 25.06 -3.31
CA SER A 291 -3.40 25.83 -3.15
C SER A 291 -4.65 25.00 -3.46
N LEU A 292 -4.68 23.77 -2.98
CA LEU A 292 -5.80 22.83 -3.19
C LEU A 292 -6.82 22.95 -2.06
N LEU A 293 -8.08 22.60 -2.36
CA LEU A 293 -9.13 22.52 -1.36
C LEU A 293 -8.99 21.24 -0.52
N ASN A 294 -9.38 21.31 0.76
CA ASN A 294 -9.35 20.15 1.66
C ASN A 294 -10.23 18.98 1.18
N THR A 295 -11.26 19.27 0.37
CA THR A 295 -12.13 18.26 -0.25
C THR A 295 -11.43 17.45 -1.35
N ASP A 296 -10.43 18.04 -1.99
CA ASP A 296 -9.79 17.47 -3.18
C ASP A 296 -8.57 16.60 -2.81
N ILE A 297 -8.05 16.76 -1.60
CA ILE A 297 -6.92 16.00 -1.07
C ILE A 297 -7.46 14.82 -0.29
N LYS A 298 -7.19 13.62 -0.78
CA LYS A 298 -7.68 12.36 -0.24
C LYS A 298 -6.52 11.55 0.36
N ILE A 299 -6.82 10.75 1.37
CA ILE A 299 -5.94 9.75 1.97
C ILE A 299 -6.63 8.39 1.77
N CYS A 300 -6.00 7.52 0.99
CA CYS A 300 -6.38 6.11 0.89
C CYS A 300 -5.65 5.32 1.97
N MET A 301 -6.38 4.50 2.70
CA MET A 301 -5.89 3.54 3.68
C MET A 301 -6.20 2.13 3.19
N VAL A 302 -5.23 1.22 3.27
CA VAL A 302 -5.40 -0.19 2.92
C VAL A 302 -5.00 -1.09 4.08
N GLN A 303 -5.68 -2.23 4.24
CA GLN A 303 -5.25 -3.32 5.11
C GLN A 303 -4.41 -4.30 4.31
N THR A 304 -3.11 -4.37 4.58
CA THR A 304 -2.15 -5.07 3.72
C THR A 304 -2.35 -6.59 3.69
N SER A 305 -2.93 -7.17 4.75
CA SER A 305 -3.27 -8.60 4.80
C SER A 305 -4.35 -9.02 3.79
N GLN A 306 -5.06 -8.05 3.19
CA GLN A 306 -6.07 -8.33 2.15
C GLN A 306 -5.48 -8.39 0.73
N PHE A 307 -4.18 -8.14 0.58
CA PHE A 307 -3.45 -8.11 -0.68
C PHE A 307 -2.49 -9.30 -0.80
N PRO A 308 -2.17 -9.75 -2.02
CA PRO A 308 -1.20 -10.82 -2.22
C PRO A 308 0.16 -10.44 -1.65
N GLN A 309 0.88 -11.45 -1.16
CA GLN A 309 2.28 -11.32 -0.80
C GLN A 309 3.09 -10.78 -1.97
N GLY A 310 4.08 -9.91 -1.69
CA GLY A 310 4.83 -9.22 -2.73
C GLY A 310 4.11 -8.00 -3.33
N GLN A 311 2.87 -7.68 -2.94
CA GLN A 311 2.20 -6.46 -3.42
C GLN A 311 2.91 -5.17 -2.98
N PHE A 312 3.43 -5.17 -1.74
CA PHE A 312 4.10 -4.04 -1.12
C PHE A 312 5.50 -4.44 -0.68
N VAL A 313 6.48 -3.57 -0.93
CA VAL A 313 7.85 -3.73 -0.44
C VAL A 313 8.34 -2.44 0.19
N ARG A 314 9.12 -2.55 1.27
CA ARG A 314 9.70 -1.39 1.94
C ARG A 314 10.77 -0.75 1.06
N ASP A 315 10.74 0.58 0.93
CA ASP A 315 11.69 1.34 0.11
C ASP A 315 13.16 1.03 0.44
N ILE A 316 13.48 0.96 1.73
CA ILE A 316 14.83 0.78 2.24
C ILE A 316 15.44 -0.57 1.85
N GLU A 317 14.64 -1.63 1.75
CA GLU A 317 15.16 -2.94 1.34
C GLU A 317 15.59 -2.90 -0.13
N LEU A 318 14.80 -2.25 -1.00
CA LEU A 318 15.20 -1.99 -2.38
C LEU A 318 16.40 -1.06 -2.48
N LEU A 319 16.41 0.03 -1.71
CA LEU A 319 17.52 0.99 -1.73
C LEU A 319 18.83 0.35 -1.30
N LYS A 320 18.81 -0.54 -0.30
CA LYS A 320 19.99 -1.31 0.11
C LYS A 320 20.44 -2.27 -0.99
N LYS A 321 19.51 -3.02 -1.61
CA LYS A 321 19.80 -3.95 -2.72
C LYS A 321 20.54 -3.24 -3.86
N TYR A 322 20.06 -2.07 -4.28
CA TYR A 322 20.63 -1.33 -5.42
C TYR A 322 21.73 -0.32 -5.05
N LEU A 323 22.06 -0.15 -3.76
CA LEU A 323 23.08 0.79 -3.31
C LEU A 323 24.48 0.57 -3.95
N PRO A 324 24.98 -0.66 -4.13
CA PRO A 324 26.28 -0.88 -4.78
C PRO A 324 26.30 -0.33 -6.22
N ILE A 325 25.21 -0.51 -6.97
CA ILE A 325 25.08 -0.04 -8.35
C ILE A 325 24.96 1.49 -8.37
N ALA A 326 24.15 2.06 -7.47
CA ALA A 326 24.03 3.50 -7.31
C ALA A 326 25.38 4.17 -6.99
N ASN A 327 26.21 3.52 -6.15
CA ASN A 327 27.55 3.98 -5.84
C ASN A 327 28.48 3.99 -7.06
N ASN A 328 28.40 2.95 -7.90
CA ASN A 328 29.17 2.85 -9.15
C ASN A 328 28.76 3.90 -10.18
N LEU A 329 27.46 4.22 -10.27
CA LEU A 329 26.95 5.28 -11.15
C LEU A 329 27.37 6.68 -10.70
N GLY A 330 27.52 6.90 -9.39
CA GLY A 330 27.89 8.20 -8.83
C GLY A 330 26.85 9.29 -9.09
N GLY A 331 27.30 10.54 -9.06
CA GLY A 331 26.48 11.72 -9.41
C GLY A 331 25.18 11.83 -8.61
N GLU A 332 24.10 12.17 -9.32
CA GLU A 332 22.78 12.39 -8.73
C GLU A 332 22.17 11.11 -8.15
N VAL A 333 22.36 9.97 -8.83
CA VAL A 333 21.81 8.67 -8.39
C VAL A 333 22.31 8.32 -7.00
N LYS A 334 23.64 8.37 -6.81
CA LYS A 334 24.26 8.16 -5.50
C LYS A 334 23.76 9.16 -4.45
N ARG A 335 23.61 10.44 -4.83
CA ARG A 335 23.15 11.51 -3.93
C ARG A 335 21.74 11.25 -3.43
N VAL A 336 20.84 10.80 -4.30
CA VAL A 336 19.44 10.50 -3.96
C VAL A 336 19.36 9.30 -3.01
N PHE A 337 20.07 8.21 -3.30
CA PHE A 337 20.14 7.03 -2.42
C PHE A 337 20.67 7.37 -1.02
N ASN A 338 21.81 8.07 -0.95
CA ASN A 338 22.40 8.47 0.33
C ASN A 338 21.49 9.42 1.11
N ARG A 339 20.75 10.31 0.42
CA ARG A 339 19.77 11.17 1.07
C ARG A 339 18.66 10.37 1.73
N ARG A 340 18.16 9.31 1.09
CA ARG A 340 17.08 8.48 1.65
C ARG A 340 17.57 7.55 2.76
N LEU A 341 18.76 6.96 2.61
CA LEU A 341 19.28 5.98 3.56
C LEU A 341 19.96 6.60 4.79
N CYS A 342 20.64 7.74 4.65
CA CYS A 342 21.48 8.28 5.72
C CYS A 342 20.85 9.42 6.52
N LYS A 343 19.80 10.07 6.00
CA LYS A 343 19.21 11.25 6.63
C LYS A 343 17.85 10.92 7.24
N GLN A 344 17.75 11.08 8.54
CA GLN A 344 16.56 10.73 9.31
C GLN A 344 15.30 11.48 8.84
N GLU A 345 15.46 12.71 8.36
CA GLU A 345 14.33 13.51 7.88
C GLU A 345 13.67 12.99 6.62
N PHE A 346 14.34 12.13 5.85
CA PHE A 346 13.74 11.49 4.68
C PHE A 346 13.17 10.11 4.97
N TYR A 347 13.23 9.67 6.24
CA TYR A 347 12.62 8.45 6.71
C TYR A 347 11.14 8.67 7.00
N ASN A 348 10.31 8.36 6.00
CA ASN A 348 8.86 8.57 6.06
C ASN A 348 8.07 7.26 6.13
N GLY A 349 8.78 6.13 6.34
CA GLY A 349 8.15 4.81 6.39
C GLY A 349 7.55 4.40 5.06
N GLU A 350 8.29 4.62 3.97
CA GLU A 350 7.80 4.45 2.62
C GLU A 350 7.81 2.97 2.18
N TYR A 351 6.76 2.60 1.44
CA TYR A 351 6.61 1.32 0.77
C TYR A 351 6.27 1.60 -0.69
N PHE A 352 6.60 0.67 -1.58
CA PHE A 352 6.20 0.72 -2.97
C PHE A 352 5.28 -0.45 -3.30
N SER A 353 4.33 -0.21 -4.21
CA SER A 353 3.69 -1.22 -5.04
C SER A 353 4.07 -0.98 -6.51
N GLN A 354 3.84 -1.95 -7.39
CA GLN A 354 4.11 -1.85 -8.82
C GLN A 354 2.82 -1.92 -9.64
N GLY A 355 2.83 -1.30 -10.83
CA GLY A 355 1.73 -1.38 -11.77
C GLY A 355 0.44 -0.80 -11.18
N VAL A 356 -0.55 -1.66 -10.93
CA VAL A 356 -1.87 -1.31 -10.38
C VAL A 356 -2.14 -2.05 -9.06
N VAL A 357 -2.74 -1.34 -8.12
CA VAL A 357 -3.31 -1.89 -6.88
C VAL A 357 -4.81 -1.70 -6.92
N ASN A 358 -5.54 -2.81 -7.08
CA ASN A 358 -7.01 -2.82 -6.98
C ASN A 358 -7.41 -2.80 -5.51
N HIS A 359 -7.96 -1.70 -5.01
CA HIS A 359 -8.28 -1.55 -3.59
C HIS A 359 -9.78 -1.38 -3.30
N ALA A 360 -10.64 -1.43 -4.32
CA ALA A 360 -12.08 -1.49 -4.14
C ALA A 360 -12.48 -2.57 -3.11
N GLY A 361 -13.34 -2.21 -2.15
CA GLY A 361 -13.79 -3.11 -1.08
C GLY A 361 -12.73 -3.52 -0.05
N ARG A 362 -11.49 -3.05 -0.18
CA ARG A 362 -10.33 -3.42 0.67
C ARG A 362 -9.57 -2.20 1.21
N SER A 363 -10.22 -1.03 1.12
CA SER A 363 -9.65 0.26 1.47
C SER A 363 -10.72 1.22 1.98
N CYS A 364 -10.26 2.28 2.63
CA CYS A 364 -11.05 3.46 2.91
C CYS A 364 -10.37 4.67 2.29
N ILE A 365 -11.16 5.59 1.74
CA ILE A 365 -10.68 6.87 1.22
C ILE A 365 -11.37 7.99 2.00
N VAL A 366 -10.55 8.85 2.59
CA VAL A 366 -11.03 10.02 3.36
C VAL A 366 -10.41 11.30 2.83
N SER A 367 -11.21 12.35 2.68
CA SER A 367 -10.69 13.68 2.36
C SER A 367 -10.07 14.37 3.59
N LEU A 368 -9.13 15.30 3.36
CA LEU A 368 -8.59 16.15 4.42
C LEU A 368 -9.70 16.93 5.13
N LYS A 369 -10.77 17.30 4.40
CA LYS A 369 -11.95 17.96 4.95
C LYS A 369 -12.71 17.07 5.94
N GLN A 370 -12.93 15.80 5.63
CA GLN A 370 -13.59 14.85 6.55
C GLN A 370 -12.76 14.66 7.83
N LEU A 371 -11.44 14.52 7.70
CA LEU A 371 -10.55 14.45 8.88
C LEU A 371 -10.61 15.72 9.72
N GLU A 372 -10.62 16.89 9.09
CA GLU A 372 -10.80 18.19 9.77
C GLU A 372 -12.12 18.25 10.54
N ASP A 373 -13.23 17.86 9.90
CA ASP A 373 -14.56 17.85 10.50
C ASP A 373 -14.68 16.87 11.66
N ALA A 374 -14.07 15.70 11.53
CA ALA A 374 -14.02 14.68 12.58
C ALA A 374 -13.10 15.06 13.76
N GLY A 375 -12.30 16.12 13.61
CA GLY A 375 -11.56 16.74 14.71
C GLY A 375 -10.05 16.46 14.72
N ILE A 376 -9.42 16.08 13.60
CA ILE A 376 -7.96 15.81 13.56
C ILE A 376 -7.13 17.01 14.06
N PHE A 377 -7.54 18.24 13.73
CA PHE A 377 -6.87 19.47 14.18
C PHE A 377 -7.32 19.93 15.57
N ARG A 378 -8.35 19.33 16.16
CA ARG A 378 -8.67 19.51 17.59
C ARG A 378 -7.79 18.59 18.43
N LEU A 379 -7.61 17.35 17.98
CA LEU A 379 -6.71 16.38 18.61
C LEU A 379 -5.24 16.81 18.49
N TYR A 380 -4.83 17.28 17.31
CA TYR A 380 -3.47 17.74 17.03
C TYR A 380 -3.44 19.09 16.30
N PRO A 381 -3.60 20.22 17.01
CA PRO A 381 -3.60 21.55 16.42
C PRO A 381 -2.33 21.88 15.61
N GLU A 382 -1.19 21.30 15.97
CA GLU A 382 0.11 21.54 15.34
C GLU A 382 0.16 21.05 13.89
N LEU A 383 -0.71 20.11 13.50
CA LEU A 383 -0.84 19.61 12.13
C LEU A 383 -1.43 20.65 11.17
N LYS A 384 -2.10 21.70 11.68
CA LYS A 384 -2.62 22.79 10.86
C LYS A 384 -1.52 23.69 10.31
N ASN A 385 -0.33 23.69 10.94
CA ASN A 385 0.79 24.50 10.49
C ASN A 385 1.68 23.69 9.51
N PRO A 386 1.78 24.09 8.23
CA PRO A 386 2.63 23.43 7.25
C PRO A 386 4.11 23.81 7.37
N LYS A 387 4.44 24.86 8.15
CA LYS A 387 5.79 25.42 8.24
C LYS A 387 6.61 24.67 9.28
N ASP A 388 7.84 24.35 8.91
CA ASP A 388 8.86 23.84 9.83
C ASP A 388 9.38 24.92 10.79
N SER A 389 10.24 24.52 11.72
CA SER A 389 10.92 25.38 12.70
C SER A 389 11.72 26.54 12.09
N SER A 390 12.09 26.45 10.82
CA SER A 390 12.77 27.54 10.08
C SER A 390 11.79 28.46 9.33
N GLY A 391 10.48 28.23 9.45
CA GLY A 391 9.43 29.02 8.80
C GLY A 391 9.13 28.63 7.34
N TYR A 392 9.77 27.58 6.82
CA TYR A 392 9.59 27.13 5.43
C TYR A 392 8.58 25.98 5.34
N ILE A 393 7.87 25.88 4.21
CA ILE A 393 6.95 24.78 3.94
C ILE A 393 7.73 23.59 3.35
N ARG A 394 8.22 22.71 4.23
CA ARG A 394 8.96 21.49 3.87
C ARG A 394 8.43 20.30 4.65
N ASN A 395 7.62 19.46 4.00
CA ASN A 395 6.88 18.37 4.65
C ASN A 395 7.76 17.46 5.53
N ALA A 396 8.83 16.91 4.95
CA ALA A 396 9.70 15.95 5.61
C ALA A 396 10.37 16.53 6.87
N ILE A 397 10.79 17.80 6.81
CA ILE A 397 11.39 18.51 7.94
C ILE A 397 10.33 18.84 8.98
N ARG A 398 9.14 19.30 8.57
CA ARG A 398 8.02 19.57 9.49
C ARG A 398 7.60 18.31 10.26
N VAL A 399 7.50 17.16 9.59
CA VAL A 399 7.22 15.88 10.27
C VAL A 399 8.33 15.54 11.28
N CYS A 400 9.59 15.81 10.96
CA CYS A 400 10.68 15.65 11.92
C CYS A 400 10.57 16.57 13.13
N ASP A 401 10.16 17.82 12.94
CA ASP A 401 9.92 18.76 14.04
C ASP A 401 8.77 18.26 14.93
N LEU A 402 7.66 17.83 14.34
CA LEU A 402 6.53 17.23 15.07
C LEU A 402 6.96 16.00 15.88
N ARG A 403 7.74 15.08 15.28
CA ARG A 403 8.26 13.89 15.99
C ARG A 403 9.16 14.26 17.18
N ARG A 404 9.93 15.36 17.06
CA ARG A 404 10.78 15.88 18.15
C ARG A 404 9.93 16.53 19.24
N GLU A 405 9.00 17.40 18.87
CA GLU A 405 8.03 18.06 19.76
C GLU A 405 7.22 17.02 20.55
N TRP A 406 6.86 15.92 19.92
CA TRP A 406 6.02 14.85 20.48
C TRP A 406 6.83 13.65 21.01
N SER A 407 8.11 13.85 21.33
CA SER A 407 8.98 12.80 21.87
C SER A 407 8.85 12.60 23.37
N GLU A 408 8.45 13.63 24.11
CA GLU A 408 8.28 13.56 25.56
C GLU A 408 7.05 12.72 25.93
N GLU A 409 7.24 11.78 26.85
CA GLU A 409 6.18 10.90 27.34
C GLU A 409 5.14 11.70 28.13
N GLN A 410 3.86 11.54 27.78
CA GLN A 410 2.75 12.19 28.46
C GLN A 410 1.58 11.22 28.71
N THR A 411 0.75 11.54 29.69
CA THR A 411 -0.52 10.81 29.91
C THR A 411 -1.54 11.15 28.85
N THR A 412 -2.52 10.27 28.65
CA THR A 412 -3.64 10.52 27.72
C THR A 412 -4.84 11.08 28.47
N THR A 413 -5.68 11.88 27.82
CA THR A 413 -6.95 12.35 28.39
C THR A 413 -8.14 11.58 27.80
N GLU A 414 -9.27 11.55 28.50
CA GLU A 414 -10.52 10.98 27.98
C GLU A 414 -11.01 11.70 26.72
N GLU A 415 -10.75 13.01 26.64
CA GLU A 415 -11.10 13.81 25.47
C GLU A 415 -10.26 13.41 24.24
N GLU A 416 -8.96 13.15 24.41
CA GLU A 416 -8.10 12.67 23.32
C GLU A 416 -8.52 11.29 22.82
N ILE A 417 -8.89 10.37 23.73
CA ILE A 417 -9.43 9.05 23.37
C ILE A 417 -10.73 9.22 22.58
N SER A 418 -11.63 10.09 23.05
CA SER A 418 -12.90 10.35 22.39
C SER A 418 -12.72 10.91 20.99
N TYR A 419 -11.82 11.89 20.79
CA TYR A 419 -11.50 12.39 19.46
C TYR A 419 -10.89 11.31 18.56
N ALA A 420 -9.97 10.50 19.07
CA ALA A 420 -9.33 9.45 18.27
C ALA A 420 -10.35 8.39 17.80
N LEU A 421 -11.26 7.95 18.68
CA LEU A 421 -12.34 7.02 18.34
C LEU A 421 -13.35 7.64 17.37
N ASN A 422 -13.72 8.91 17.58
CA ASN A 422 -14.62 9.63 16.67
C ASN A 422 -14.03 9.73 15.26
N ILE A 423 -12.75 10.11 15.15
CA ILE A 423 -12.05 10.15 13.86
C ILE A 423 -12.02 8.74 13.23
N ALA A 424 -11.68 7.71 14.01
CA ALA A 424 -11.65 6.34 13.51
C ALA A 424 -12.99 5.90 12.92
N GLN A 425 -14.10 6.15 13.62
CA GLN A 425 -15.45 5.74 13.22
C GLN A 425 -15.96 6.54 12.01
N GLU A 426 -15.75 7.84 12.00
CA GLU A 426 -16.30 8.73 10.96
C GLU A 426 -15.46 8.74 9.67
N CYS A 427 -14.16 8.45 9.75
CA CYS A 427 -13.24 8.61 8.62
C CYS A 427 -12.66 7.30 8.06
N PHE A 428 -12.73 6.20 8.81
CA PHE A 428 -12.10 4.94 8.44
C PHE A 428 -13.08 3.77 8.54
N GLU A 429 -14.26 3.95 7.93
CA GLU A 429 -15.29 2.93 7.86
C GLU A 429 -14.75 1.62 7.24
N GLY A 430 -15.16 0.49 7.80
CA GLY A 430 -14.69 -0.84 7.40
C GLY A 430 -13.40 -1.30 8.08
N PHE A 431 -12.78 -0.47 8.92
CA PHE A 431 -11.61 -0.82 9.72
C PHE A 431 -11.94 -0.88 11.21
N ASP A 432 -11.15 -1.62 11.99
CA ASP A 432 -11.31 -1.66 13.45
C ASP A 432 -11.01 -0.29 14.06
N ALA A 433 -12.02 0.33 14.66
CA ALA A 433 -11.91 1.69 15.20
C ALA A 433 -10.87 1.80 16.33
N SER A 434 -10.64 0.73 17.10
CA SER A 434 -9.64 0.69 18.17
C SER A 434 -8.24 0.68 17.58
N ASP A 435 -8.02 -0.06 16.50
CA ASP A 435 -6.75 -0.07 15.79
C ASP A 435 -6.39 1.33 15.27
N ILE A 436 -7.34 1.99 14.59
CA ILE A 436 -7.13 3.34 14.07
C ILE A 436 -6.92 4.35 15.19
N ALA A 437 -7.67 4.23 16.29
CA ALA A 437 -7.48 5.09 17.46
C ALA A 437 -6.08 4.89 18.08
N CYS A 438 -5.55 3.67 18.13
CA CYS A 438 -4.17 3.40 18.54
C CYS A 438 -3.16 4.08 17.61
N ILE A 439 -3.38 4.04 16.28
CA ILE A 439 -2.53 4.72 15.29
C ILE A 439 -2.54 6.24 15.52
N LEU A 440 -3.73 6.83 15.67
CA LEU A 440 -3.89 8.27 15.91
C LEU A 440 -3.25 8.70 17.23
N LEU A 441 -3.48 7.97 18.33
CA LEU A 441 -2.89 8.27 19.62
C LEU A 441 -1.36 8.07 19.61
N GLY A 442 -0.86 7.13 18.80
CA GLY A 442 0.58 6.86 18.62
C GLY A 442 1.39 8.00 18.01
N PHE A 443 0.75 9.07 17.49
CA PHE A 443 1.45 10.25 17.00
C PHE A 443 2.31 10.89 18.09
N ARG A 444 1.82 10.90 19.33
CA ARG A 444 2.54 11.39 20.51
C ARG A 444 3.10 10.24 21.35
N ASN A 445 4.20 10.50 22.06
CA ASN A 445 4.70 9.55 23.03
C ASN A 445 3.77 9.53 24.25
N ARG A 446 2.94 8.48 24.35
CA ARG A 446 1.93 8.36 25.40
C ARG A 446 2.32 7.27 26.38
N LYS A 447 2.12 7.56 27.66
CA LYS A 447 2.38 6.61 28.72
C LYS A 447 1.38 5.47 28.67
N LEU A 448 1.90 4.25 28.56
CA LEU A 448 1.11 3.02 28.60
C LEU A 448 0.75 2.67 30.05
N SER A 449 -0.31 1.88 30.23
CA SER A 449 -0.81 1.44 31.54
C SER A 449 0.15 0.45 32.21
N ASP A 450 0.39 0.62 33.52
CA ASP A 450 1.28 -0.26 34.31
C ASP A 450 0.74 -1.68 34.48
N LYS A 451 -0.53 -1.90 34.19
CA LYS A 451 -1.16 -3.24 34.20
C LYS A 451 -0.65 -4.15 33.09
N THR A 452 0.25 -3.64 32.25
CA THR A 452 0.61 -4.26 30.99
C THR A 452 2.06 -4.69 31.04
N LYS A 453 2.31 -5.99 31.21
CA LYS A 453 3.61 -6.55 30.83
C LYS A 453 3.58 -6.71 29.32
N LEU A 454 4.34 -5.88 28.61
CA LEU A 454 4.73 -6.19 27.24
C LEU A 454 5.44 -7.55 27.29
N THR A 455 4.82 -8.58 26.72
CA THR A 455 5.54 -9.79 26.36
C THR A 455 6.64 -9.34 25.40
N ILE A 456 7.86 -9.84 25.62
CA ILE A 456 9.08 -9.41 24.91
C ILE A 456 9.06 -9.99 23.50
N ASN A 457 8.02 -9.68 22.71
CA ASN A 457 8.06 -9.87 21.28
C ASN A 457 8.99 -8.79 20.74
N SER A 458 10.06 -9.19 20.06
CA SER A 458 10.89 -8.24 19.33
C SER A 458 10.00 -7.52 18.32
N ALA A 459 10.03 -6.19 18.34
CA ALA A 459 9.26 -5.40 17.39
C ALA A 459 9.56 -5.87 15.95
N PRO A 460 8.54 -6.07 15.10
CA PRO A 460 8.76 -6.44 13.72
C PRO A 460 9.54 -5.32 13.03
N SER A 461 10.30 -5.66 11.99
CA SER A 461 11.21 -4.72 11.35
C SER A 461 10.49 -3.48 10.78
N TRP A 462 9.24 -3.62 10.37
CA TRP A 462 8.38 -2.53 9.91
C TRP A 462 8.00 -1.55 11.02
N ALA A 463 7.94 -1.98 12.29
CA ALA A 463 7.58 -1.15 13.43
C ALA A 463 8.73 -0.30 13.97
N ASN A 464 9.98 -0.62 13.59
CA ASN A 464 11.15 0.08 14.10
C ASN A 464 11.18 1.56 13.75
N LYS A 465 10.62 1.94 12.60
CA LYS A 465 10.58 3.32 12.13
C LYS A 465 9.42 3.54 11.15
N PRO A 466 8.88 4.77 11.08
CA PRO A 466 9.19 5.91 11.96
C PRO A 466 8.67 5.74 13.39
N VAL A 467 9.06 6.62 14.31
CA VAL A 467 8.90 6.40 15.77
C VAL A 467 7.44 6.21 16.19
N GLU A 468 6.50 6.93 15.56
CA GLU A 468 5.07 6.79 15.80
C GLU A 468 4.52 5.41 15.42
N VAL A 469 5.17 4.71 14.48
CA VAL A 469 4.80 3.34 14.09
C VAL A 469 5.14 2.36 15.20
N GLY A 470 6.32 2.50 15.80
CA GLY A 470 6.70 1.68 16.96
C GLY A 470 5.76 1.90 18.14
N ARG A 471 5.32 3.14 18.36
CA ARG A 471 4.37 3.48 19.45
C ARG A 471 3.01 2.84 19.25
N TYR A 472 2.42 2.95 18.06
CA TYR A 472 1.11 2.31 17.84
C TYR A 472 1.24 0.80 17.79
N TRP A 473 2.35 0.24 17.27
CA TRP A 473 2.57 -1.21 17.31
C TRP A 473 2.56 -1.73 18.75
N GLN A 474 3.25 -1.05 19.67
CA GLN A 474 3.20 -1.41 21.10
C GLN A 474 1.78 -1.35 21.65
N ALA A 475 1.02 -0.30 21.31
CA ALA A 475 -0.38 -0.17 21.75
C ALA A 475 -1.27 -1.29 21.21
N LEU A 476 -1.10 -1.67 19.94
CA LEU A 476 -1.84 -2.77 19.30
C LEU A 476 -1.46 -4.14 19.90
N ASP A 477 -0.18 -4.38 20.16
CA ASP A 477 0.30 -5.63 20.77
C ASP A 477 -0.29 -5.80 22.17
N ILE A 478 -0.30 -4.72 22.96
CA ILE A 478 -0.98 -4.65 24.26
C ILE A 478 -2.48 -4.91 24.11
N PHE A 479 -3.13 -4.26 23.14
CA PHE A 479 -4.56 -4.39 22.93
C PHE A 479 -4.95 -5.83 22.64
N LYS A 480 -4.24 -6.50 21.73
CA LYS A 480 -4.42 -7.92 21.41
C LYS A 480 -4.22 -8.80 22.64
N HIS A 481 -3.16 -8.58 23.40
CA HIS A 481 -2.90 -9.35 24.62
C HIS A 481 -4.01 -9.17 25.67
N LEU A 482 -4.54 -7.96 25.81
CA LEU A 482 -5.67 -7.71 26.71
C LEU A 482 -6.94 -8.39 26.21
N GLN A 483 -7.20 -8.39 24.89
CA GLN A 483 -8.38 -9.05 24.31
C GLN A 483 -8.34 -10.57 24.54
N GLU A 484 -7.16 -11.18 24.40
CA GLU A 484 -6.94 -12.61 24.66
C GLU A 484 -7.15 -12.97 26.14
N ASN A 485 -6.72 -12.11 27.07
CA ASN A 485 -6.79 -12.42 28.51
C ASN A 485 -8.10 -12.00 29.20
N LEU A 486 -8.68 -10.87 28.80
CA LEU A 486 -9.83 -10.25 29.46
C LEU A 486 -11.13 -10.41 28.65
N GLY A 487 -11.07 -10.97 27.44
CA GLY A 487 -12.20 -11.09 26.53
C GLY A 487 -12.55 -9.75 25.84
N HIS A 488 -13.73 -9.69 25.22
CA HIS A 488 -14.13 -8.61 24.30
C HIS A 488 -14.34 -7.21 24.91
N ASN A 489 -14.18 -7.00 26.23
CA ASN A 489 -14.45 -5.73 26.91
C ASN A 489 -13.20 -4.86 27.13
N VAL A 490 -12.22 -4.91 26.22
CA VAL A 490 -11.02 -4.09 26.33
C VAL A 490 -11.30 -2.69 25.77
N GLU A 491 -11.30 -1.70 26.66
CA GLU A 491 -11.39 -0.30 26.29
C GLU A 491 -10.01 0.36 26.14
N MET A 492 -9.93 1.44 25.36
CA MET A 492 -8.69 2.21 25.13
C MET A 492 -8.03 2.71 26.43
N ARG A 493 -8.82 3.01 27.47
CA ARG A 493 -8.32 3.39 28.81
C ARG A 493 -7.54 2.29 29.52
N ASN A 494 -7.64 1.04 29.05
CA ASN A 494 -6.85 -0.07 29.58
C ASN A 494 -5.43 -0.08 29.00
N ILE A 495 -5.23 0.48 27.80
CA ILE A 495 -3.94 0.55 27.10
C ILE A 495 -3.14 1.75 27.62
N TYR A 496 -3.77 2.91 27.70
CA TYR A 496 -3.10 4.17 28.03
C TYR A 496 -3.31 4.57 29.49
N ARG A 497 -2.30 5.22 30.08
CA ARG A 497 -2.48 5.88 31.38
C ARG A 497 -3.29 7.15 31.21
N VAL A 498 -4.54 7.12 31.66
CA VAL A 498 -5.47 8.24 31.54
C VAL A 498 -5.39 9.17 32.75
N THR A 499 -5.33 10.47 32.51
CA THR A 499 -5.52 11.48 33.56
C THR A 499 -6.98 11.86 33.65
N SER A 500 -7.60 11.62 34.81
CA SER A 500 -8.94 12.12 35.09
C SER A 500 -8.87 13.64 35.20
N SER A 501 -9.71 14.34 34.44
CA SER A 501 -9.91 15.79 34.48
C SER A 501 -10.60 16.24 35.79
N GLY A 502 -9.98 15.92 36.92
CA GLY A 502 -10.55 16.09 38.25
C GLY A 502 -9.48 16.12 39.35
N ASN A 503 -8.54 17.05 39.25
CA ASN A 503 -7.91 17.76 40.38
C ASN A 503 -6.85 18.72 39.86
N ARG A 504 -7.27 19.91 39.39
CA ARG A 504 -6.39 21.08 39.49
C ARG A 504 -6.18 21.33 40.98
N ILE A 505 -5.04 20.86 41.49
CA ILE A 505 -4.53 21.23 42.80
C ILE A 505 -4.35 22.76 42.81
N ILE A 506 -5.32 23.45 43.38
CA ILE A 506 -5.12 24.76 43.99
C ILE A 506 -4.28 24.49 45.24
N SER A 507 -2.95 24.50 45.10
CA SER A 507 -2.06 24.78 46.22
C SER A 507 -0.66 25.09 45.72
N ARG A 508 -0.42 26.37 45.41
CA ARG A 508 0.90 27.01 45.57
C ARG A 508 0.76 28.54 45.53
N LEU A 509 0.00 29.07 46.48
CA LEU A 509 0.16 30.42 47.02
C LEU A 509 -0.11 30.33 48.51
N GLN A 510 0.90 29.87 49.27
CA GLN A 510 1.15 30.19 50.67
C GLN A 510 2.42 29.45 51.12
N LYS A 511 3.58 30.05 50.86
CA LYS A 511 4.65 30.27 51.82
C LYS A 511 5.69 31.20 51.21
#